data_AF-A0A957J554-F1
#
_entry.id   AF-A0A957J554-F1
#
_cell.length_a   1.000
_cell.length_b   1.000
_cell.length_c   1.000
_cell.angle_alpha   90.00
_cell.angle_beta   90.00
_cell.angle_gamma   90.00
#
_symmetry.space_group_name_H-M   'P 1'
#
loop_
_entity.id
_entity.type
_entity.pdbx_description
1 polymer ?
#
loop_
_entity_poly.entity_id
_entity_poly.type
_entity_poly.pdbx_seq_one_letter_code
_entity_poly.pdbx_strand_id
1 'polypeptide(L)'
;WSQAVISEVYGLNLLMLALFLWSLLGKRPFWLSGLFLGLSITTHLTSLLMIPLALAYTPPANWPRLGTGILVGLMPFLALPWLATTGSPVIWGQPTTLSGWWWVVSGRIYHANAFALPAQEVWARAVVWGKLLIMQLTPVGFLLILAGLHPALTRAMRRPNVLLAATAVLYILYAFTYATLDSTVLLLPALLLGAVLLMPALHRLRAWALLLPLALLLINFSQQDLHQGDDLRVRTETTLQQAPDHAIVLTPGNETIFTLWYFHHVEKQRPDVILVDENLFAFTWYRQQLAQTYPGLQQLAVDDWTGFIAANQASRPIIFIDLHNDGNN
;
A
#
# COMPACT_ATOMS: atom_id res chain seq x y z
N TRP A 1 11.00 5.18 7.57
CA TRP A 1 11.07 6.61 7.21
C TRP A 1 10.89 6.79 5.71
N SER A 2 11.52 5.98 4.85
CA SER A 2 11.28 5.99 3.39
C SER A 2 9.81 6.03 3.00
N GLN A 3 9.01 5.18 3.64
CA GLN A 3 7.57 5.08 3.41
C GLN A 3 6.76 6.31 3.88
N ALA A 4 7.38 7.28 4.55
CA ALA A 4 6.75 8.54 4.94
C ALA A 4 6.98 9.68 3.93
N VAL A 5 7.98 9.54 3.04
CA VAL A 5 8.29 10.51 1.98
C VAL A 5 7.78 10.07 0.60
N ILE A 6 7.29 8.83 0.49
CA ILE A 6 6.62 8.29 -0.70
C ILE A 6 5.11 8.51 -0.54
N SER A 7 4.46 8.99 -1.60
CA SER A 7 3.00 9.24 -1.63
C SER A 7 2.21 7.95 -1.80
N GLU A 8 2.27 7.08 -0.79
CA GLU A 8 1.62 5.77 -0.74
C GLU A 8 0.79 5.57 0.54
N VAL A 9 -0.03 4.51 0.55
CA VAL A 9 -0.97 4.22 1.64
C VAL A 9 -0.30 3.78 2.95
N TYR A 10 0.94 3.31 2.91
CA TYR A 10 1.59 2.63 4.04
C TYR A 10 1.86 3.55 5.23
N GLY A 11 2.27 4.80 5.00
CA GLY A 11 2.48 5.80 6.05
C GLY A 11 1.19 6.11 6.81
N LEU A 12 0.10 6.35 6.07
CA LEU A 12 -1.22 6.59 6.65
C LEU A 12 -1.76 5.36 7.40
N ASN A 13 -1.57 4.17 6.83
CA ASN A 13 -1.96 2.92 7.47
C ASN A 13 -1.25 2.72 8.82
N LEU A 14 0.06 2.94 8.85
CA LEU A 14 0.85 2.88 10.09
C LEU A 14 0.37 3.86 11.15
N LEU A 15 0.02 5.09 10.77
CA LEU A 15 -0.55 6.07 11.70
C LEU A 15 -1.86 5.55 12.30
N MET A 16 -2.78 5.03 11.48
CA MET A 16 -4.06 4.49 11.97
C MET A 16 -3.84 3.28 12.88
N LEU A 17 -2.92 2.38 12.55
CA LEU A 17 -2.56 1.25 13.40
C LEU A 17 -1.90 1.68 14.71
N ALA A 18 -1.07 2.72 14.70
CA ALA A 18 -0.48 3.29 15.91
C ALA A 18 -1.54 3.91 16.82
N LEU A 19 -2.51 4.65 16.26
CA LEU A 19 -3.65 5.21 16.98
C LEU A 19 -4.57 4.11 17.54
N PHE A 20 -4.80 3.04 16.79
CA PHE A 20 -5.50 1.85 17.26
C PHE A 20 -4.80 1.22 18.47
N LEU A 21 -3.50 0.95 18.38
CA LEU A 21 -2.72 0.36 19.47
C LEU A 21 -2.64 1.29 20.69
N TRP A 22 -2.46 2.59 20.48
CA TRP A 22 -2.51 3.60 21.54
C TRP A 22 -3.86 3.61 22.25
N SER A 23 -4.95 3.58 21.51
CA SER A 23 -6.31 3.55 22.06
C SER A 23 -6.57 2.26 22.84
N LEU A 24 -6.25 1.11 22.24
CA LEU A 24 -6.49 -0.21 22.81
C LEU A 24 -5.65 -0.46 24.07
N LEU A 25 -4.33 -0.28 23.97
CA LEU A 25 -3.39 -0.55 25.07
C LEU A 25 -3.44 0.54 26.15
N GLY A 26 -3.75 1.78 25.75
CA GLY A 26 -3.99 2.91 26.65
C GLY A 26 -5.36 2.89 27.34
N LYS A 27 -6.17 1.83 27.14
CA LYS A 27 -7.50 1.65 27.74
C LYS A 27 -8.44 2.83 27.48
N ARG A 28 -8.34 3.43 26.29
CA ARG A 28 -9.31 4.41 25.81
C ARG A 28 -10.64 3.71 25.51
N PRO A 29 -11.75 4.46 25.32
CA PRO A 29 -13.04 3.86 25.01
C PRO A 29 -12.97 2.93 23.78
N PHE A 30 -13.53 1.72 23.87
CA PHE A 30 -13.40 0.71 22.81
C PHE A 30 -13.98 1.13 21.45
N TRP A 31 -14.94 2.06 21.43
CA TRP A 31 -15.44 2.64 20.17
C TRP A 31 -14.35 3.42 19.43
N LEU A 32 -13.41 4.05 20.14
CA LEU A 32 -12.28 4.77 19.54
C LEU A 32 -11.25 3.80 18.98
N SER A 33 -10.98 2.70 19.68
CA SER A 33 -10.13 1.62 19.15
C SER A 33 -10.76 1.00 17.90
N GLY A 34 -12.08 0.80 17.93
CA GLY A 34 -12.83 0.32 16.77
C GLY A 34 -12.73 1.28 15.59
N LEU A 35 -12.91 2.59 15.83
CA LEU A 35 -12.79 3.62 14.81
C LEU A 35 -11.44 3.58 14.08
N PHE A 36 -10.33 3.58 14.84
CA PHE A 36 -9.01 3.53 14.23
C PHE A 36 -8.71 2.22 13.52
N LEU A 37 -9.26 1.08 14.00
CA LEU A 37 -9.16 -0.20 13.30
C LEU A 37 -9.97 -0.21 11.99
N GLY A 38 -11.18 0.38 11.99
CA GLY A 38 -11.97 0.55 10.77
C GLY A 38 -11.24 1.41 9.75
N LEU A 39 -10.72 2.56 10.18
CA LEU A 39 -9.94 3.45 9.31
C LEU A 39 -8.67 2.77 8.78
N SER A 40 -7.95 2.00 9.61
CA SER A 40 -6.78 1.27 9.12
C SER A 40 -7.14 0.23 8.06
N ILE A 41 -8.27 -0.47 8.18
CA ILE A 41 -8.77 -1.39 7.15
C ILE A 41 -9.05 -0.64 5.83
N THR A 42 -9.62 0.58 5.90
CA THR A 42 -9.85 1.39 4.69
C THR A 42 -8.58 1.88 4.01
N THR A 43 -7.49 2.02 4.77
CA THR A 43 -6.18 2.41 4.22
C THR A 43 -5.41 1.21 3.63
N HIS A 44 -5.44 0.05 4.31
CA HIS A 44 -4.84 -1.18 3.82
C HIS A 44 -5.50 -2.41 4.45
N LEU A 45 -5.89 -3.36 3.60
CA LEU A 45 -6.72 -4.51 3.99
C LEU A 45 -6.04 -5.49 4.97
N THR A 46 -4.69 -5.51 5.00
CA THR A 46 -3.94 -6.31 5.99
C THR A 46 -4.21 -5.90 7.44
N SER A 47 -4.79 -4.73 7.68
CA SER A 47 -5.25 -4.31 9.01
C SER A 47 -6.29 -5.25 9.62
N LEU A 48 -6.98 -6.07 8.80
CA LEU A 48 -7.85 -7.16 9.27
C LEU A 48 -7.12 -8.14 10.20
N LEU A 49 -5.80 -8.32 10.06
CA LEU A 49 -4.98 -9.18 10.92
C LEU A 49 -4.92 -8.69 12.38
N MET A 50 -5.33 -7.44 12.66
CA MET A 50 -5.44 -6.90 14.02
C MET A 50 -6.78 -7.24 14.72
N ILE A 51 -7.77 -7.78 14.01
CA ILE A 51 -9.10 -8.10 14.60
C ILE A 51 -8.97 -9.10 15.76
N PRO A 52 -8.23 -10.23 15.65
CA PRO A 52 -8.07 -11.15 16.77
C PRO A 52 -7.45 -10.49 18.00
N LEU A 53 -6.47 -9.59 17.79
CA LEU A 53 -5.85 -8.81 18.85
C LEU A 53 -6.87 -7.86 19.51
N ALA A 54 -7.66 -7.14 18.71
CA ALA A 54 -8.69 -6.23 19.21
C ALA A 54 -9.74 -6.96 20.07
N LEU A 55 -10.22 -8.11 19.61
CA LEU A 55 -11.19 -8.93 20.34
C LEU A 55 -10.60 -9.50 21.63
N ALA A 56 -9.36 -9.98 21.59
CA ALA A 56 -8.69 -10.56 22.76
C ALA A 56 -8.44 -9.53 23.89
N TYR A 57 -8.20 -8.26 23.52
CA TYR A 57 -8.01 -7.16 24.49
C TYR A 57 -9.31 -6.46 24.90
N THR A 58 -10.43 -6.76 24.25
CA THR A 58 -11.74 -6.15 24.54
C THR A 58 -12.62 -7.13 25.30
N PRO A 59 -13.07 -6.79 26.52
CA PRO A 59 -14.03 -7.63 27.25
C PRO A 59 -15.29 -7.85 26.40
N PRO A 60 -15.88 -9.07 26.37
CA PRO A 60 -17.04 -9.38 25.52
C PRO A 60 -18.20 -8.40 25.65
N ALA A 61 -18.45 -7.88 26.86
CA ALA A 61 -19.48 -6.86 27.11
C ALA A 61 -19.27 -5.54 26.33
N ASN A 62 -18.06 -5.26 25.83
CA ASN A 62 -17.73 -4.08 25.05
C ASN A 62 -17.55 -4.36 23.55
N TRP A 63 -17.73 -5.60 23.08
CA TRP A 63 -17.69 -5.92 21.66
C TRP A 63 -18.66 -5.08 20.82
N PRO A 64 -19.90 -4.76 21.27
CA PRO A 64 -20.78 -3.87 20.52
C PRO A 64 -20.15 -2.48 20.29
N ARG A 65 -19.49 -1.92 21.31
CA ARG A 65 -18.83 -0.60 21.20
C ARG A 65 -17.65 -0.64 20.24
N LEU A 66 -16.82 -1.68 20.32
CA LEU A 66 -15.73 -1.92 19.37
C LEU A 66 -16.27 -2.04 17.94
N GLY A 67 -17.31 -2.87 17.76
CA GLY A 67 -17.97 -3.08 16.47
C GLY A 67 -18.55 -1.80 15.88
N THR A 68 -19.27 -1.00 16.67
CA THR A 68 -19.77 0.31 16.23
C THR A 68 -18.62 1.21 15.79
N GLY A 69 -17.53 1.25 16.54
CA GLY A 69 -16.32 1.98 16.13
C GLY A 69 -15.80 1.53 14.77
N ILE A 70 -15.63 0.21 14.57
CA ILE A 70 -15.16 -0.36 13.29
C ILE A 70 -16.10 0.05 12.15
N LEU A 71 -17.41 -0.08 12.34
CA LEU A 71 -18.40 0.30 11.32
C LEU A 71 -18.31 1.78 10.94
N VAL A 72 -18.12 2.68 11.91
CA VAL A 72 -17.88 4.12 11.64
C VAL A 72 -16.56 4.31 10.89
N GLY A 73 -15.50 3.62 11.28
CA GLY A 73 -14.20 3.70 10.61
C GLY A 73 -14.20 3.13 9.19
N LEU A 74 -15.14 2.23 8.85
CA LEU A 74 -15.33 1.68 7.51
C LEU A 74 -16.17 2.58 6.58
N MET A 75 -16.73 3.69 7.07
CA MET A 75 -17.52 4.62 6.26
C MET A 75 -16.83 5.14 5.00
N PRO A 76 -15.50 5.34 4.92
CA PRO A 76 -14.84 5.70 3.67
C PRO A 76 -15.13 4.74 2.51
N PHE A 77 -15.29 3.44 2.76
CA PHE A 77 -15.69 2.49 1.71
C PHE A 77 -17.10 2.76 1.18
N LEU A 78 -18.02 3.27 2.02
CA LEU A 78 -19.38 3.63 1.60
C LEU A 78 -19.42 4.91 0.77
N ALA A 79 -18.38 5.74 0.82
CA ALA A 79 -18.29 6.95 0.02
C ALA A 79 -17.85 6.69 -1.44
N LEU A 80 -17.24 5.53 -1.73
CA LEU A 80 -16.69 5.20 -3.04
C LEU A 80 -17.69 5.33 -4.21
N PRO A 81 -18.93 4.83 -4.12
CA PRO A 81 -19.90 4.99 -5.21
C PRO A 81 -20.18 6.45 -5.53
N TRP A 82 -20.26 7.32 -4.51
CA TRP A 82 -20.49 8.74 -4.69
C TRP A 82 -19.27 9.44 -5.28
N LEU A 83 -18.07 9.17 -4.76
CA LEU A 83 -16.82 9.74 -5.26
C LEU A 83 -16.53 9.34 -6.72
N ALA A 84 -16.95 8.16 -7.14
CA ALA A 84 -16.79 7.72 -8.53
C ALA A 84 -17.72 8.42 -9.53
N THR A 85 -18.72 9.19 -9.07
CA THR A 85 -19.62 9.93 -9.99
C THR A 85 -19.10 11.30 -10.40
N THR A 86 -18.01 11.79 -9.81
CA THR A 86 -17.55 13.18 -9.98
C THR A 86 -16.69 13.41 -11.24
N GLY A 87 -16.79 12.55 -12.26
CA GLY A 87 -16.04 12.71 -13.51
C GLY A 87 -14.53 12.50 -13.38
N SER A 88 -14.08 11.70 -12.40
CA SER A 88 -12.67 11.34 -12.28
C SER A 88 -12.21 10.59 -13.55
N PRO A 89 -11.06 10.95 -14.15
CA PRO A 89 -10.56 10.27 -15.33
C PRO A 89 -10.08 8.84 -15.03
N VAL A 90 -9.83 8.52 -13.76
CA VAL A 90 -9.36 7.22 -13.30
C VAL A 90 -10.34 6.69 -12.25
N ILE A 91 -11.08 5.63 -12.59
CA ILE A 91 -12.07 4.99 -11.71
C ILE A 91 -11.88 3.47 -11.78
N TRP A 92 -11.38 2.90 -10.69
CA TRP A 92 -11.09 1.48 -10.61
C TRP A 92 -12.35 0.67 -10.36
N GLY A 93 -12.56 -0.40 -11.12
CA GLY A 93 -13.55 -1.43 -10.80
C GLY A 93 -15.03 -1.04 -10.89
N GLN A 94 -15.37 0.19 -11.32
CA GLN A 94 -16.76 0.71 -11.36
C GLN A 94 -17.51 0.60 -10.02
N PRO A 95 -17.07 1.32 -8.97
CA PRO A 95 -17.61 1.17 -7.63
C PRO A 95 -19.01 1.77 -7.46
N THR A 96 -19.61 2.30 -8.54
CA THR A 96 -21.03 2.71 -8.60
C THR A 96 -21.98 1.51 -8.63
N THR A 97 -21.50 0.32 -9.02
CA THR A 97 -22.25 -0.94 -8.95
C THR A 97 -21.87 -1.70 -7.70
N LEU A 98 -22.77 -2.55 -7.17
CA LEU A 98 -22.47 -3.35 -5.98
C LEU A 98 -21.32 -4.35 -6.22
N SER A 99 -21.29 -4.97 -7.40
CA SER A 99 -20.23 -5.91 -7.78
C SER A 99 -18.88 -5.22 -7.92
N GLY A 100 -18.85 -4.04 -8.56
CA GLY A 100 -17.65 -3.23 -8.71
C GLY A 100 -17.17 -2.65 -7.38
N TRP A 101 -18.08 -2.19 -6.53
CA TRP A 101 -17.77 -1.72 -5.18
C TRP A 101 -17.11 -2.83 -4.37
N TRP A 102 -17.68 -4.03 -4.38
CA TRP A 102 -17.09 -5.18 -3.70
C TRP A 102 -15.74 -5.57 -4.29
N TRP A 103 -15.60 -5.52 -5.62
CA TRP A 103 -14.33 -5.79 -6.31
C TRP A 103 -13.21 -4.86 -5.80
N VAL A 104 -13.49 -3.57 -5.64
CA VAL A 104 -12.54 -2.58 -5.09
C VAL A 104 -12.27 -2.82 -3.61
N VAL A 105 -13.32 -2.85 -2.79
CA VAL A 105 -13.21 -2.93 -1.32
C VAL A 105 -12.57 -4.23 -0.84
N SER A 106 -12.82 -5.34 -1.53
CA SER A 106 -12.15 -6.62 -1.24
C SER A 106 -10.69 -6.66 -1.70
N GLY A 107 -10.24 -5.69 -2.50
CA GLY A 107 -8.91 -5.70 -3.10
C GLY A 107 -8.75 -6.80 -4.13
N ARG A 108 -9.81 -7.11 -4.90
CA ARG A 108 -9.87 -8.30 -5.77
C ARG A 108 -8.69 -8.41 -6.74
N ILE A 109 -8.19 -7.29 -7.25
CA ILE A 109 -7.03 -7.27 -8.15
C ILE A 109 -5.77 -7.90 -7.53
N TYR A 110 -5.64 -7.82 -6.21
CA TYR A 110 -4.46 -8.26 -5.47
C TYR A 110 -4.56 -9.70 -4.96
N HIS A 111 -5.71 -10.37 -5.12
CA HIS A 111 -5.91 -11.72 -4.57
C HIS A 111 -4.90 -12.74 -5.12
N ALA A 112 -4.46 -12.58 -6.37
CA ALA A 112 -3.48 -13.47 -6.99
C ALA A 112 -2.12 -13.46 -6.29
N ASN A 113 -1.79 -12.39 -5.55
CA ASN A 113 -0.52 -12.26 -4.86
C ASN A 113 -0.54 -12.89 -3.46
N ALA A 114 -1.71 -13.06 -2.85
CA ALA A 114 -1.83 -13.54 -1.48
C ALA A 114 -1.43 -15.02 -1.38
N PHE A 115 -0.42 -15.31 -0.55
CA PHE A 115 0.11 -16.66 -0.34
C PHE A 115 0.62 -17.35 -1.61
N ALA A 116 1.07 -16.57 -2.59
CA ALA A 116 1.41 -17.06 -3.93
C ALA A 116 2.92 -17.05 -4.22
N LEU A 117 3.79 -16.83 -3.22
CA LEU A 117 5.24 -16.82 -3.44
C LEU A 117 5.71 -18.18 -4.02
N PRO A 118 6.37 -18.19 -5.21
CA PRO A 118 6.90 -19.42 -5.79
C PRO A 118 7.97 -20.06 -4.89
N ALA A 119 7.94 -21.39 -4.76
CA ALA A 119 8.87 -22.13 -3.88
C ALA A 119 10.35 -21.86 -4.20
N GLN A 120 10.66 -21.67 -5.47
CA GLN A 120 12.01 -21.33 -5.96
C GLN A 120 12.51 -19.96 -5.50
N GLU A 121 11.62 -19.03 -5.17
CA GLU A 121 11.95 -17.68 -4.72
C GLU A 121 12.09 -17.56 -3.20
N VAL A 122 11.63 -18.56 -2.44
CA VAL A 122 11.63 -18.55 -0.96
C VAL A 122 13.01 -18.27 -0.39
N TRP A 123 14.05 -18.91 -0.93
CA TRP A 123 15.42 -18.71 -0.44
C TRP A 123 15.94 -17.30 -0.77
N ALA A 124 15.74 -16.85 -2.01
CA ALA A 124 16.15 -15.50 -2.43
C ALA A 124 15.45 -14.43 -1.58
N ARG A 125 14.14 -14.59 -1.33
CA ARG A 125 13.34 -13.73 -0.45
C ARG A 125 13.91 -13.69 0.97
N ALA A 126 14.20 -14.84 1.55
CA ALA A 126 14.76 -14.95 2.90
C ALA A 126 16.11 -14.22 3.02
N VAL A 127 16.98 -14.32 2.02
CA VAL A 127 18.27 -13.62 1.98
C VAL A 127 18.08 -12.10 1.90
N VAL A 128 17.21 -11.62 1.00
CA VAL A 128 16.92 -10.18 0.85
C VAL A 128 16.35 -9.61 2.15
N TRP A 129 15.39 -10.31 2.76
CA TRP A 129 14.79 -9.92 4.03
C TRP A 129 15.79 -9.93 5.19
N GLY A 130 16.64 -10.96 5.26
CA GLY A 130 17.70 -11.04 6.28
C GLY A 130 18.65 -9.86 6.20
N LYS A 131 19.12 -9.51 4.99
CA LYS A 131 19.95 -8.32 4.76
C LYS A 131 19.25 -7.04 5.18
N LEU A 132 17.98 -6.87 4.77
CA LEU A 132 17.19 -5.70 5.10
C LEU A 132 17.01 -5.56 6.63
N LEU A 133 16.62 -6.63 7.33
CA LEU A 133 16.44 -6.59 8.79
C LEU A 133 17.75 -6.29 9.52
N ILE A 134 18.89 -6.82 9.07
CA ILE A 134 20.20 -6.50 9.64
C ILE A 134 20.53 -5.02 9.47
N MET A 135 20.32 -4.48 8.27
CA MET A 135 20.56 -3.06 7.97
C MET A 135 19.62 -2.14 8.76
N GLN A 136 18.35 -2.52 8.91
CA GLN A 136 17.34 -1.69 9.56
C GLN A 136 17.41 -1.74 11.09
N LEU A 137 17.70 -2.90 11.68
CA LEU A 137 17.76 -3.03 13.14
C LEU A 137 19.11 -2.55 13.68
N THR A 138 20.20 -2.70 12.93
CA THR A 138 21.59 -2.52 13.41
C THR A 138 21.91 -3.44 14.62
N PRO A 139 23.17 -3.58 15.05
CA PRO A 139 23.49 -4.33 16.26
C PRO A 139 22.74 -3.82 17.51
N VAL A 140 22.46 -2.52 17.58
CA VAL A 140 21.74 -1.90 18.70
C VAL A 140 20.29 -2.38 18.77
N GLY A 141 19.59 -2.46 17.64
CA GLY A 141 18.21 -2.94 17.60
C GLY A 141 18.11 -4.41 18.01
N PHE A 142 19.06 -5.26 17.61
CA PHE A 142 19.11 -6.64 18.09
C PHE A 142 19.31 -6.73 19.61
N LEU A 143 20.20 -5.91 20.19
CA LEU A 143 20.38 -5.87 21.64
C LEU A 143 19.12 -5.39 22.37
N LEU A 144 18.40 -4.40 21.82
CA LEU A 144 17.13 -3.94 22.36
C LEU A 144 16.05 -5.03 22.32
N ILE A 145 15.98 -5.80 21.23
CA ILE A 145 15.10 -6.98 21.11
C ILE A 145 15.40 -7.99 22.21
N LEU A 146 16.66 -8.38 22.39
CA LEU A 146 17.05 -9.30 23.45
C LEU A 146 16.72 -8.76 24.85
N ALA A 147 16.95 -7.46 25.10
CA ALA A 147 16.63 -6.80 26.35
C ALA A 147 15.11 -6.72 26.61
N GLY A 148 14.29 -6.58 25.56
CA GLY A 148 12.83 -6.55 25.62
C GLY A 148 12.19 -7.92 25.87
N LEU A 149 12.83 -9.00 25.42
CA LEU A 149 12.34 -10.37 25.63
C LEU A 149 12.32 -10.77 27.12
N HIS A 150 13.29 -10.31 27.92
CA HIS A 150 13.40 -10.70 29.33
C HIS A 150 12.21 -10.23 30.19
N PRO A 151 11.80 -8.94 30.20
CA PRO A 151 10.57 -8.49 30.87
C PRO A 151 9.29 -9.07 30.25
N ALA A 152 9.29 -9.33 28.93
CA ALA A 152 8.12 -9.82 28.22
C ALA A 152 7.68 -11.23 28.67
N LEU A 153 8.60 -12.00 29.26
CA LEU A 153 8.37 -13.33 29.80
C LEU A 153 7.92 -13.33 31.27
N THR A 154 7.64 -12.17 31.88
CA THR A 154 7.04 -12.10 33.23
C THR A 154 5.57 -12.50 33.20
N ARG A 155 5.09 -13.21 34.24
CA ARG A 155 3.77 -13.87 34.25
C ARG A 155 2.60 -12.91 33.98
N ALA A 156 2.71 -11.65 34.42
CA ALA A 156 1.71 -10.61 34.20
C ALA A 156 1.67 -10.09 32.74
N MET A 157 2.81 -10.05 32.06
CA MET A 157 2.91 -9.51 30.69
C MET A 157 2.89 -10.60 29.60
N ARG A 158 2.97 -11.88 29.99
CA ARG A 158 3.03 -13.02 29.06
C ARG A 158 1.87 -13.04 28.06
N ARG A 159 0.62 -13.06 28.52
CA ARG A 159 -0.55 -13.15 27.63
C ARG A 159 -0.64 -11.97 26.63
N PRO A 160 -0.61 -10.69 27.06
CA PRO A 160 -0.69 -9.58 26.13
C PRO A 160 0.47 -9.56 25.12
N ASN A 161 1.69 -9.84 25.56
CA ASN A 161 2.86 -9.85 24.67
C ASN A 161 2.86 -11.03 23.71
N VAL A 162 2.38 -12.21 24.12
CA VAL A 162 2.21 -13.36 23.22
C VAL A 162 1.21 -13.04 22.12
N LEU A 163 0.11 -12.35 22.42
CA LEU A 163 -0.86 -11.94 21.39
C LEU A 163 -0.25 -10.93 20.42
N LEU A 164 0.46 -9.91 20.91
CA LEU A 164 1.16 -8.93 20.06
C LEU A 164 2.21 -9.62 19.16
N ALA A 165 3.00 -10.53 19.73
CA ALA A 165 4.01 -11.30 19.00
C ALA A 165 3.37 -12.23 17.96
N ALA A 166 2.28 -12.91 18.32
CA ALA A 166 1.53 -13.76 17.38
C ALA A 166 0.97 -12.94 16.22
N THR A 167 0.39 -11.76 16.49
CA THR A 167 -0.06 -10.85 15.42
C THR A 167 1.10 -10.36 14.55
N ALA A 168 2.25 -10.03 15.14
CA ALA A 168 3.44 -9.65 14.38
C ALA A 168 3.91 -10.79 13.46
N VAL A 169 3.90 -12.04 13.95
CA VAL A 169 4.20 -13.23 13.14
C VAL A 169 3.20 -13.40 12.00
N LEU A 170 1.91 -13.15 12.21
CA LEU A 170 0.92 -13.18 11.11
C LEU A 170 1.25 -12.18 10.00
N TYR A 171 1.64 -10.95 10.35
CA TYR A 171 2.09 -9.96 9.37
C TYR A 171 3.35 -10.41 8.65
N ILE A 172 4.34 -10.94 9.37
CA ILE A 172 5.59 -11.47 8.78
C ILE A 172 5.27 -12.59 7.78
N LEU A 173 4.43 -13.55 8.16
CA LEU A 173 4.04 -14.67 7.30
C LEU A 173 3.28 -14.19 6.06
N TYR A 174 2.32 -13.29 6.23
CA TYR A 174 1.58 -12.71 5.10
C TYR A 174 2.54 -11.98 4.15
N ALA A 175 3.34 -11.06 4.66
CA ALA A 175 4.29 -10.27 3.89
C ALA A 175 5.34 -11.15 3.17
N PHE A 176 5.79 -12.23 3.82
CA PHE A 176 6.77 -13.15 3.24
C PHE A 176 6.18 -13.94 2.08
N THR A 177 4.93 -14.37 2.20
CA THR A 177 4.25 -15.20 1.20
C THR A 177 3.51 -14.41 0.12
N TYR A 178 3.47 -13.09 0.24
CA TYR A 178 2.84 -12.19 -0.72
C TYR A 178 3.74 -11.98 -1.95
N ALA A 179 3.27 -12.41 -3.13
CA ALA A 179 4.04 -12.46 -4.37
C ALA A 179 4.12 -11.10 -5.07
N THR A 180 4.90 -10.18 -4.49
CA THR A 180 5.31 -8.92 -5.14
C THR A 180 6.76 -8.60 -4.80
N LEU A 181 7.44 -7.80 -5.60
CA LEU A 181 8.83 -7.37 -5.35
C LEU A 181 8.91 -6.58 -4.04
N ASP A 182 7.97 -5.66 -3.80
CA ASP A 182 7.97 -4.76 -2.65
C ASP A 182 7.28 -5.34 -1.40
N SER A 183 7.17 -6.66 -1.26
CA SER A 183 6.44 -7.29 -0.15
C SER A 183 7.02 -6.93 1.24
N THR A 184 8.23 -6.39 1.29
CA THR A 184 8.90 -5.90 2.50
C THR A 184 8.15 -4.75 3.16
N VAL A 185 7.42 -3.90 2.41
CA VAL A 185 6.61 -2.81 2.99
C VAL A 185 5.49 -3.34 3.89
N LEU A 186 5.02 -4.57 3.63
CA LEU A 186 4.00 -5.24 4.43
C LEU A 186 4.53 -5.71 5.80
N LEU A 187 5.84 -5.60 6.07
CA LEU A 187 6.44 -5.82 7.39
C LEU A 187 6.19 -4.65 8.36
N LEU A 188 5.81 -3.48 7.86
CA LEU A 188 5.68 -2.27 8.67
C LEU A 188 4.77 -2.45 9.91
N PRO A 189 3.57 -3.07 9.80
CA PRO A 189 2.76 -3.37 10.99
C PRO A 189 3.43 -4.34 11.98
N ALA A 190 4.21 -5.31 11.49
CA ALA A 190 4.97 -6.22 12.36
C ALA A 190 6.07 -5.47 13.12
N LEU A 191 6.77 -4.55 12.46
CA LEU A 191 7.79 -3.69 13.08
C LEU A 191 7.17 -2.74 14.11
N LEU A 192 5.98 -2.20 13.85
CA LEU A 192 5.22 -1.41 14.82
C LEU A 192 4.87 -2.22 16.08
N LEU A 193 4.36 -3.45 15.91
CA LEU A 193 4.09 -4.36 17.03
C LEU A 193 5.38 -4.73 17.77
N GLY A 194 6.48 -4.94 17.05
CA GLY A 194 7.81 -5.13 17.62
C GLY A 194 8.26 -3.96 18.49
N ALA A 195 8.07 -2.72 18.03
CA ALA A 195 8.37 -1.51 18.81
C ALA A 195 7.52 -1.43 20.09
N VAL A 196 6.25 -1.84 20.04
CA VAL A 196 5.40 -1.93 21.24
C VAL A 196 5.91 -3.01 22.21
N LEU A 197 6.35 -4.16 21.71
CA LEU A 197 6.96 -5.22 22.54
C LEU A 197 8.27 -4.78 23.21
N LEU A 198 9.00 -3.84 22.58
CA LEU A 198 10.22 -3.24 23.14
C LEU A 198 9.95 -2.19 24.22
N MET A 199 8.70 -1.77 24.42
CA MET A 199 8.34 -0.71 25.37
C MET A 199 8.92 -0.91 26.79
N PRO A 200 8.94 -2.12 27.40
CA PRO A 200 9.53 -2.31 28.72
C PRO A 200 11.03 -2.00 28.77
N ALA A 201 11.76 -2.29 27.70
CA ALA A 201 13.18 -1.96 27.59
C ALA A 201 13.38 -0.46 27.41
N LEU A 202 12.57 0.17 26.54
CA LEU A 202 12.61 1.62 26.30
C LEU A 202 12.24 2.42 27.55
N HIS A 203 11.32 1.93 28.39
CA HIS A 203 10.92 2.61 29.62
C HIS A 203 12.08 2.75 30.62
N ARG A 204 13.06 1.85 30.58
CA ARG A 204 14.28 1.95 31.40
C ARG A 204 15.16 3.14 31.00
N LEU A 205 15.08 3.55 29.73
CA LEU A 205 15.81 4.70 29.20
C LEU A 205 15.10 6.04 29.52
N ARG A 206 13.85 6.01 30.03
CA ARG A 206 13.07 7.21 30.40
C ARG A 206 13.02 8.21 29.22
N ALA A 207 13.29 9.49 29.47
CA ALA A 207 13.30 10.53 28.45
C ALA A 207 14.37 10.31 27.35
N TRP A 208 15.44 9.57 27.65
CA TRP A 208 16.48 9.25 26.67
C TRP A 208 15.97 8.36 25.53
N ALA A 209 14.87 7.63 25.74
CA ALA A 209 14.21 6.88 24.67
C ALA A 209 13.75 7.79 23.51
N LEU A 210 13.47 9.08 23.78
CA LEU A 210 13.09 10.05 22.74
C LEU A 210 14.26 10.47 21.85
N LEU A 211 15.51 10.26 22.29
CA LEU A 211 16.67 10.49 21.44
C LEU A 211 16.82 9.42 20.36
N LEU A 212 16.27 8.21 20.56
CA LEU A 212 16.37 7.13 19.59
C LEU A 212 15.69 7.48 18.24
N PRO A 213 14.40 7.88 18.19
CA PRO A 213 13.80 8.29 16.91
C PRO A 213 14.47 9.52 16.31
N LEU A 214 14.95 10.47 17.13
CA LEU A 214 15.69 11.63 16.65
C LEU A 214 17.04 11.24 16.02
N ALA A 215 17.81 10.36 16.66
CA ALA A 215 19.07 9.86 16.14
C ALA A 215 18.85 9.08 14.84
N LEU A 216 17.84 8.20 14.79
CA LEU A 216 17.48 7.48 13.57
C LEU A 216 17.07 8.42 12.45
N LEU A 217 16.34 9.50 12.76
CA LEU A 217 16.00 10.53 11.78
C LEU A 217 17.26 11.19 11.23
N LEU A 218 18.16 11.66 12.10
CA LEU A 218 19.39 12.36 11.70
C LEU A 218 20.35 11.47 10.90
N ILE A 219 20.52 10.21 11.30
CA ILE A 219 21.42 9.25 10.62
C ILE A 219 20.90 8.91 9.22
N ASN A 220 19.58 8.83 9.05
CA ASN A 220 18.99 8.42 7.78
C ASN A 220 18.54 9.60 6.91
N PHE A 221 18.54 10.84 7.42
CA PHE A 221 17.91 11.99 6.74
C PHE A 221 18.35 12.14 5.28
N SER A 222 19.66 12.14 5.01
CA SER A 222 20.20 12.33 3.65
C SER A 222 19.86 11.20 2.69
N GLN A 223 19.75 9.95 3.17
CA GLN A 223 19.36 8.80 2.33
C GLN A 223 17.87 8.82 1.95
N GLN A 224 17.12 9.76 2.51
CA GLN A 224 15.67 9.81 2.46
C GLN A 224 15.19 11.15 1.92
N ASP A 225 16.14 12.03 1.59
CA ASP A 225 15.92 13.24 0.84
C ASP A 225 15.82 12.87 -0.65
N LEU A 226 14.62 13.07 -1.21
CA LEU A 226 14.32 12.80 -2.62
C LEU A 226 14.34 14.09 -3.47
N HIS A 227 14.80 15.22 -2.93
CA HIS A 227 14.76 16.52 -3.62
C HIS A 227 15.54 16.53 -4.94
N GLN A 228 16.58 15.71 -5.09
CA GLN A 228 17.35 15.64 -6.34
C GLN A 228 16.74 14.70 -7.39
N GLY A 229 15.56 14.11 -7.13
CA GLY A 229 14.87 13.15 -8.01
C GLY A 229 14.15 13.76 -9.23
N ASP A 230 14.57 14.92 -9.73
CA ASP A 230 13.93 15.63 -10.86
C ASP A 230 14.00 14.86 -12.20
N ASP A 231 14.80 13.80 -12.27
CA ASP A 231 14.98 12.99 -13.49
C ASP A 231 13.66 12.36 -13.98
N LEU A 232 12.79 11.89 -13.07
CA LEU A 232 11.51 11.29 -13.48
C LEU A 232 10.58 12.32 -14.13
N ARG A 233 10.52 13.55 -13.61
CA ARG A 233 9.73 14.63 -14.20
C ARG A 233 10.28 14.97 -15.58
N VAL A 234 11.57 15.29 -15.67
CA VAL A 234 12.20 15.68 -16.94
C VAL A 234 12.02 14.59 -18.00
N ARG A 235 12.23 13.33 -17.62
CA ARG A 235 12.01 12.18 -18.50
C ARG A 235 10.55 12.08 -18.93
N THR A 236 9.60 12.15 -18.00
CA THR A 236 8.17 12.04 -18.31
C THR A 236 7.72 13.16 -19.25
N GLU A 237 8.10 14.41 -18.98
CA GLU A 237 7.76 15.56 -19.81
C GLU A 237 8.39 15.45 -21.20
N THR A 238 9.66 15.05 -21.28
CA THR A 238 10.37 14.85 -22.55
C THR A 238 9.69 13.77 -23.39
N THR A 239 9.39 12.61 -22.79
CA THR A 239 8.74 11.48 -23.45
C THR A 239 7.32 11.85 -23.90
N LEU A 240 6.55 12.55 -23.07
CA LEU A 240 5.23 13.06 -23.45
C LEU A 240 5.29 14.09 -24.57
N GLN A 241 6.29 14.98 -24.60
CA GLN A 241 6.45 15.97 -25.67
C GLN A 241 6.86 15.34 -27.01
N GLN A 242 7.61 14.25 -26.98
CA GLN A 242 8.00 13.49 -28.17
C GLN A 242 6.85 12.67 -28.78
N ALA A 243 5.76 12.46 -28.04
CA ALA A 243 4.61 11.74 -28.55
C ALA A 243 3.96 12.49 -29.74
N PRO A 244 3.58 11.83 -30.84
CA PRO A 244 2.87 12.47 -31.94
C PRO A 244 1.55 13.11 -31.48
N ASP A 245 1.07 14.10 -32.22
CA ASP A 245 -0.24 14.73 -31.94
C ASP A 245 -1.36 13.69 -31.98
N HIS A 246 -2.26 13.74 -30.99
CA HIS A 246 -3.43 12.86 -30.89
C HIS A 246 -3.12 11.34 -30.81
N ALA A 247 -1.88 10.99 -30.45
CA ALA A 247 -1.43 9.60 -30.36
C ALA A 247 -2.16 8.80 -29.26
N ILE A 248 -2.18 7.47 -29.45
CA ILE A 248 -2.46 6.50 -28.39
C ILE A 248 -1.11 6.09 -27.80
N VAL A 249 -0.94 6.34 -26.51
CA VAL A 249 0.26 5.96 -25.75
C VAL A 249 -0.05 4.69 -24.98
N LEU A 250 0.66 3.63 -25.34
CA LEU A 250 0.56 2.33 -24.68
C LEU A 250 1.58 2.23 -23.55
N THR A 251 1.16 1.71 -22.41
CA THR A 251 2.03 1.54 -21.23
C THR A 251 2.01 0.09 -20.72
N PRO A 252 3.12 -0.43 -20.17
CA PRO A 252 3.20 -1.80 -19.66
C PRO A 252 2.60 -1.99 -18.25
N GLY A 253 1.91 -1.01 -17.67
CA GLY A 253 1.47 -1.03 -16.28
C GLY A 253 2.38 -0.30 -15.30
N ASN A 254 2.19 -0.66 -14.03
CA ASN A 254 3.04 -0.28 -12.91
C ASN A 254 3.17 1.23 -12.73
N GLU A 255 4.33 1.70 -12.26
CA GLU A 255 4.62 3.10 -11.97
C GLU A 255 4.51 4.01 -13.19
N THR A 256 4.70 3.46 -14.40
CA THR A 256 4.64 4.21 -15.67
C THR A 256 3.25 4.81 -15.90
N ILE A 257 2.17 4.02 -15.81
CA ILE A 257 0.81 4.54 -16.05
C ILE A 257 0.38 5.53 -14.95
N PHE A 258 0.72 5.27 -13.69
CA PHE A 258 0.38 6.18 -12.58
C PHE A 258 1.08 7.53 -12.73
N THR A 259 2.35 7.52 -13.14
CA THR A 259 3.12 8.73 -13.42
C THR A 259 2.49 9.49 -14.59
N LEU A 260 2.25 8.84 -15.72
CA LEU A 260 1.66 9.49 -16.90
C LEU A 260 0.26 10.04 -16.61
N TRP A 261 -0.58 9.34 -15.85
CA TRP A 261 -1.89 9.86 -15.43
C TRP A 261 -1.79 11.14 -14.60
N TYR A 262 -0.80 11.26 -13.71
CA TYR A 262 -0.60 12.48 -12.94
C TYR A 262 -0.30 13.66 -13.87
N PHE A 263 0.70 13.54 -14.73
CA PHE A 263 1.08 14.61 -15.65
C PHE A 263 -0.03 14.95 -16.64
N HIS A 264 -0.74 13.94 -17.15
CA HIS A 264 -1.79 14.13 -18.13
C HIS A 264 -3.09 14.69 -17.53
N HIS A 265 -3.58 14.14 -16.42
CA HIS A 265 -4.88 14.52 -15.85
C HIS A 265 -4.80 15.60 -14.77
N VAL A 266 -3.75 15.61 -13.95
CA VAL A 266 -3.59 16.59 -12.86
C VAL A 266 -2.87 17.84 -13.37
N GLU A 267 -1.72 17.67 -14.02
CA GLU A 267 -0.96 18.80 -14.58
C GLU A 267 -1.44 19.25 -15.96
N LYS A 268 -2.37 18.50 -16.57
CA LYS A 268 -2.99 18.83 -17.86
C LYS A 268 -1.99 18.89 -19.02
N GLN A 269 -0.91 18.10 -18.95
CA GLN A 269 0.06 18.00 -20.02
C GLN A 269 -0.46 17.07 -21.13
N ARG A 270 -0.30 17.48 -22.40
CA ARG A 270 -0.73 16.69 -23.57
C ARG A 270 -2.18 16.15 -23.45
N PRO A 271 -3.20 16.99 -23.23
CA PRO A 271 -4.59 16.52 -23.14
C PRO A 271 -5.12 15.91 -24.46
N ASP A 272 -4.35 16.04 -25.54
CA ASP A 272 -4.66 15.51 -26.86
C ASP A 272 -4.36 14.00 -27.00
N VAL A 273 -3.45 13.44 -26.19
CA VAL A 273 -3.06 12.02 -26.26
C VAL A 273 -4.00 11.15 -25.44
N ILE A 274 -4.08 9.87 -25.82
CA ILE A 274 -4.89 8.87 -25.11
C ILE A 274 -3.95 7.86 -24.45
N LEU A 275 -3.97 7.79 -23.13
CA LEU A 275 -3.18 6.83 -22.36
C LEU A 275 -3.94 5.51 -22.21
N VAL A 276 -3.33 4.39 -22.63
CA VAL A 276 -3.90 3.04 -22.55
C VAL A 276 -2.90 2.07 -21.93
N ASP A 277 -3.32 1.41 -20.86
CA ASP A 277 -2.47 0.50 -20.11
C ASP A 277 -2.74 -0.96 -20.47
N GLU A 278 -1.68 -1.71 -20.78
CA GLU A 278 -1.75 -3.12 -21.19
C GLU A 278 -2.25 -4.02 -20.06
N ASN A 279 -1.71 -3.87 -18.84
CA ASN A 279 -2.08 -4.73 -17.72
C ASN A 279 -3.53 -4.47 -17.28
N LEU A 280 -3.96 -3.20 -17.32
CA LEU A 280 -5.35 -2.85 -17.03
C LEU A 280 -6.29 -3.25 -18.17
N PHE A 281 -5.80 -3.38 -19.41
CA PHE A 281 -6.61 -3.77 -20.57
C PHE A 281 -7.32 -5.10 -20.38
N ALA A 282 -6.75 -6.03 -19.61
CA ALA A 282 -7.37 -7.30 -19.26
C ALA A 282 -8.71 -7.14 -18.50
N PHE A 283 -8.91 -6.02 -17.80
CA PHE A 283 -10.11 -5.80 -17.01
C PHE A 283 -11.24 -5.16 -17.84
N THR A 284 -12.41 -5.80 -17.81
CA THR A 284 -13.63 -5.30 -18.45
C THR A 284 -14.01 -3.89 -18.02
N TRP A 285 -13.83 -3.55 -16.74
CA TRP A 285 -14.16 -2.23 -16.22
C TRP A 285 -13.30 -1.13 -16.87
N TYR A 286 -12.04 -1.43 -17.18
CA TYR A 286 -11.09 -0.48 -17.75
C TYR A 286 -11.40 -0.25 -19.23
N ARG A 287 -11.64 -1.31 -20.00
CA ARG A 287 -12.06 -1.18 -21.41
C ARG A 287 -13.39 -0.44 -21.56
N GLN A 288 -14.34 -0.66 -20.65
CA GLN A 288 -15.59 0.10 -20.61
C GLN A 288 -15.36 1.57 -20.29
N GLN A 289 -14.43 1.89 -19.38
CA GLN A 289 -14.06 3.28 -19.10
C GLN A 289 -13.43 3.95 -20.32
N LEU A 290 -12.51 3.26 -21.03
CA LEU A 290 -11.93 3.76 -22.28
C LEU A 290 -13.01 4.03 -23.35
N ALA A 291 -13.99 3.14 -23.49
CA ALA A 291 -15.07 3.32 -24.47
C ALA A 291 -15.98 4.51 -24.13
N GLN A 292 -16.21 4.77 -22.84
CA GLN A 292 -16.99 5.91 -22.37
C GLN A 292 -16.24 7.24 -22.55
N THR A 293 -14.94 7.26 -22.20
CA THR A 293 -14.11 8.48 -22.28
C THR A 293 -13.69 8.80 -23.72
N TYR A 294 -13.42 7.78 -24.53
CA TYR A 294 -12.93 7.92 -25.90
C TYR A 294 -13.78 7.08 -26.88
N PRO A 295 -14.99 7.55 -27.26
CA PRO A 295 -15.92 6.79 -28.12
C PRO A 295 -15.38 6.42 -29.51
N GLY A 296 -14.30 7.05 -29.96
CA GLY A 296 -13.63 6.74 -31.22
C GLY A 296 -12.71 5.53 -31.19
N LEU A 297 -12.40 4.98 -30.00
CA LEU A 297 -11.57 3.78 -29.88
C LEU A 297 -12.34 2.53 -30.26
N GLN A 298 -11.66 1.63 -30.98
CA GLN A 298 -12.22 0.36 -31.45
C GLN A 298 -11.66 -0.82 -30.65
N GLN A 299 -12.33 -1.98 -30.76
CA GLN A 299 -11.90 -3.26 -30.16
C GLN A 299 -11.77 -3.25 -28.62
N LEU A 300 -12.74 -2.65 -27.93
CA LEU A 300 -12.78 -2.59 -26.45
C LEU A 300 -13.71 -3.65 -25.81
N ALA A 301 -14.42 -4.44 -26.62
CA ALA A 301 -15.41 -5.40 -26.10
C ALA A 301 -14.77 -6.60 -25.39
N VAL A 302 -13.60 -7.03 -25.83
CA VAL A 302 -12.88 -8.22 -25.35
C VAL A 302 -11.43 -7.87 -25.02
N ASP A 303 -10.78 -8.75 -24.25
CA ASP A 303 -9.34 -8.65 -23.98
C ASP A 303 -8.55 -9.12 -25.19
N ASP A 304 -8.41 -8.22 -26.18
CA ASP A 304 -7.68 -8.45 -27.43
C ASP A 304 -6.76 -7.25 -27.70
N TRP A 305 -5.62 -7.25 -27.01
CA TRP A 305 -4.62 -6.18 -27.09
C TRP A 305 -4.10 -5.96 -28.51
N THR A 306 -3.74 -7.05 -29.21
CA THR A 306 -3.23 -6.98 -30.58
C THR A 306 -4.28 -6.45 -31.55
N GLY A 307 -5.53 -6.92 -31.42
CA GLY A 307 -6.64 -6.40 -32.22
C GLY A 307 -6.93 -4.92 -31.94
N PHE A 308 -6.81 -4.49 -30.68
CA PHE A 308 -6.93 -3.08 -30.30
C PHE A 308 -5.90 -2.21 -31.02
N ILE A 309 -4.64 -2.61 -31.03
CA ILE A 309 -3.59 -1.88 -31.75
C ILE A 309 -3.90 -1.84 -33.26
N ALA A 310 -4.22 -3.00 -33.85
CA ALA A 310 -4.47 -3.12 -35.28
C ALA A 310 -5.67 -2.28 -35.76
N ALA A 311 -6.73 -2.18 -34.94
CA ALA A 311 -7.94 -1.45 -35.27
C ALA A 311 -7.75 0.08 -35.19
N ASN A 312 -6.86 0.55 -34.31
CA ASN A 312 -6.73 1.99 -34.03
C ASN A 312 -5.51 2.65 -34.71
N GLN A 313 -4.49 1.89 -35.13
CA GLN A 313 -3.26 2.42 -35.74
C GLN A 313 -3.47 3.21 -37.04
N ALA A 314 -4.56 2.93 -37.77
CA ALA A 314 -4.89 3.66 -39.00
C ALA A 314 -5.49 5.04 -38.73
N SER A 315 -6.12 5.22 -37.56
CA SER A 315 -6.80 6.46 -37.20
C SER A 315 -5.94 7.38 -36.33
N ARG A 316 -5.00 6.81 -35.58
CA ARG A 316 -4.12 7.54 -34.66
C ARG A 316 -2.73 6.92 -34.65
N PRO A 317 -1.66 7.73 -34.53
CA PRO A 317 -0.33 7.20 -34.22
C PRO A 317 -0.38 6.42 -32.90
N ILE A 318 0.31 5.28 -32.85
CA ILE A 318 0.45 4.48 -31.63
C ILE A 318 1.91 4.45 -31.25
N ILE A 319 2.21 4.75 -30.00
CA ILE A 319 3.55 4.64 -29.43
C ILE A 319 3.50 3.85 -28.13
N PHE A 320 4.63 3.23 -27.78
CA PHE A 320 4.81 2.54 -26.52
C PHE A 320 5.77 3.33 -25.64
N ILE A 321 5.39 3.57 -24.38
CA ILE A 321 6.20 4.29 -23.41
C ILE A 321 6.35 3.42 -22.16
N ASP A 322 7.60 3.16 -21.79
CA ASP A 322 7.97 2.63 -20.48
C ASP A 322 8.99 3.56 -19.83
N LEU A 323 8.60 4.21 -18.72
CA LEU A 323 9.47 5.13 -18.00
C LEU A 323 10.56 4.39 -17.20
N HIS A 324 10.50 3.07 -17.06
CA HIS A 324 11.46 2.31 -16.24
C HIS A 324 12.40 1.44 -17.05
N ASN A 325 12.18 1.34 -18.35
CA ASN A 325 12.99 0.54 -19.25
C ASN A 325 13.66 1.48 -20.25
N ASP A 326 14.74 2.12 -19.82
CA ASP A 326 15.69 2.68 -20.77
C ASP A 326 16.17 1.50 -21.62
N GLY A 327 16.01 1.56 -22.94
CA GLY A 327 16.44 0.53 -23.89
C GLY A 327 17.97 0.26 -23.95
N ASN A 328 18.67 0.46 -22.84
CA ASN A 328 20.04 0.05 -22.58
C ASN A 328 20.05 -1.17 -21.66
N ASN A 329 19.83 -2.35 -22.26
CA ASN A 329 20.37 -3.62 -21.77
C ASN A 329 21.28 -4.20 -22.85
#